data_AF-A0AAD9PBF3-F1
#
_entry.id   AF-A0AAD9PBF3-F1
#
_cell.length_a   1.000
_cell.length_b   1.000
_cell.length_c   1.000
_cell.angle_alpha   90.00
_cell.angle_beta   90.00
_cell.angle_gamma   90.00
#
_symmetry.space_group_name_H-M   'P 1'
#
loop_
_entity.id
_entity.type
_entity.pdbx_description
1 polymer ?
#
loop_
_entity_poly.entity_id
_entity_poly.type
_entity_poly.pdbx_seq_one_letter_code
_entity_poly.pdbx_strand_id
1 'polypeptide(L)'
;MQRNLCTNLKRQSIRHYFSERCAGGTKFKVFWPTVKPFLSNKGLLKDPVIILSENDNIISNQICVASTLNEFFVNAAQDISSSPIPEDILNHPNIQTITDHIAAPTVFDFSPVTSESIDTFISKSN
;
A
#
# COMPACT_ATOMS: atom_id res chain seq x y z
N MET A 1 21.96 -43.99 7.58
CA MET A 1 22.36 -43.21 6.39
C MET A 1 23.43 -42.21 6.79
N GLN A 2 24.61 -42.25 6.15
CA GLN A 2 25.75 -41.37 6.49
C GLN A 2 25.54 -39.96 5.93
N ARG A 3 25.74 -38.92 6.75
CA ARG A 3 25.53 -37.50 6.37
C ARG A 3 26.30 -37.09 5.11
N ASN A 4 27.52 -37.58 4.96
CA ASN A 4 28.39 -37.26 3.83
C ASN A 4 27.83 -37.79 2.50
N LEU A 5 27.30 -39.03 2.51
CA LEU A 5 26.69 -39.65 1.33
C LEU A 5 25.44 -38.88 0.90
N CYS A 6 24.54 -38.57 1.84
CA CYS A 6 23.33 -37.80 1.57
C CYS A 6 23.65 -36.39 1.02
N THR A 7 24.65 -35.72 1.60
CA THR A 7 25.10 -34.40 1.13
C THR A 7 25.69 -34.47 -0.27
N ASN A 8 26.47 -35.52 -0.57
CA ASN A 8 27.04 -35.74 -1.89
C ASN A 8 25.94 -35.93 -2.95
N LEU A 9 25.01 -36.87 -2.70
CA LEU A 9 23.87 -37.13 -3.58
C LEU A 9 23.01 -35.88 -3.82
N LYS A 10 22.77 -35.08 -2.77
CA LYS A 10 22.05 -33.80 -2.89
C LYS A 10 22.80 -32.80 -3.78
N ARG A 11 24.12 -32.67 -3.64
CA ARG A 11 24.91 -31.76 -4.48
C ARG A 11 24.90 -32.22 -5.94
N GLN A 12 24.98 -33.52 -6.17
CA GLN A 12 24.94 -34.11 -7.51
C GLN A 12 23.58 -33.88 -8.18
N SER A 13 22.47 -34.10 -7.48
CA SER A 13 21.13 -33.90 -8.05
C SER A 13 20.84 -32.44 -8.38
N ILE A 14 21.28 -31.50 -7.51
CA ILE A 14 21.14 -30.06 -7.77
C ILE A 14 21.93 -29.63 -9.01
N ARG A 15 23.17 -30.13 -9.16
CA ARG A 15 23.99 -29.85 -10.37
C ARG A 15 23.31 -30.36 -11.63
N HIS A 16 22.79 -31.58 -11.59
CA HIS A 16 22.08 -32.17 -12.72
C HIS A 16 20.84 -31.36 -13.11
N TYR A 17 20.01 -30.98 -12.12
CA TYR A 17 18.83 -30.15 -12.34
C TYR A 17 19.14 -28.85 -13.09
N PHE A 18 20.15 -28.10 -12.65
CA PHE A 18 20.53 -26.86 -13.33
C PHE A 18 21.16 -27.11 -14.70
N SER A 19 21.92 -28.20 -14.87
CA SER A 19 22.50 -28.54 -16.17
C SER A 19 21.43 -28.79 -17.24
N GLU A 20 20.33 -29.47 -16.89
CA GLU A 20 19.23 -29.72 -17.82
C GLU A 20 18.39 -28.48 -18.06
N ARG A 21 18.06 -27.72 -17.00
CA ARG A 21 17.12 -26.59 -17.09
C ARG A 21 17.75 -25.29 -17.62
N CYS A 22 19.07 -25.17 -17.54
CA CYS A 22 19.81 -24.06 -18.12
C CYS A 22 20.44 -24.40 -19.48
N ALA A 23 20.29 -25.64 -19.97
CA ALA A 23 20.70 -26.01 -21.32
C ALA A 23 19.88 -25.20 -22.35
N GLY A 24 20.58 -24.45 -23.21
CA GLY A 24 19.94 -23.57 -24.21
C GLY A 24 19.74 -22.11 -23.78
N GLY A 25 20.37 -21.68 -22.69
CA GLY A 25 20.48 -20.26 -22.32
C GLY A 25 19.32 -19.69 -21.49
N THR A 26 19.50 -18.48 -20.99
CA THR A 26 18.61 -17.87 -20.00
C THR A 26 17.30 -17.39 -20.63
N LYS A 27 16.25 -18.21 -20.52
CA LYS A 27 14.89 -17.77 -20.84
C LYS A 27 14.30 -17.07 -19.61
N PHE A 28 14.07 -15.75 -19.69
CA PHE A 28 13.53 -14.94 -18.58
C PHE A 28 12.31 -15.57 -17.89
N LYS A 29 11.39 -16.17 -18.66
CA LYS A 29 10.18 -16.83 -18.14
C LYS A 29 10.45 -18.10 -17.32
N VAL A 30 11.60 -18.75 -17.52
CA VAL A 30 11.95 -20.05 -16.93
C VAL A 30 12.96 -19.91 -15.79
N PHE A 31 13.70 -18.81 -15.76
CA PHE A 31 14.72 -18.53 -14.74
C PHE A 31 14.16 -18.59 -13.31
N TRP A 32 13.16 -17.76 -12.99
CA TRP A 32 12.61 -17.67 -11.64
C TRP A 32 11.98 -18.98 -11.15
N PRO A 33 11.14 -19.69 -11.93
CA PRO A 33 10.63 -21.01 -11.54
C PRO A 33 11.74 -22.04 -11.25
N THR A 34 12.87 -21.95 -11.96
CA THR A 34 14.00 -22.88 -11.83
C THR A 34 14.82 -22.61 -10.56
N VAL A 35 15.03 -21.34 -10.23
CA VAL A 35 15.90 -20.93 -9.11
C VAL A 35 15.15 -20.86 -7.78
N LYS A 36 13.86 -20.48 -7.78
CA LYS A 36 13.04 -20.25 -6.58
C LYS A 36 13.04 -21.41 -5.57
N PRO A 37 12.97 -22.70 -5.95
CA PRO A 37 12.98 -23.82 -5.00
C PRO A 37 14.22 -23.89 -4.11
N PHE A 38 15.34 -23.29 -4.54
CA PHE A 38 16.62 -23.32 -3.83
C PHE A 38 16.91 -22.03 -3.05
N LEU A 39 16.20 -20.94 -3.35
CA LEU A 39 16.31 -19.65 -2.65
C LEU A 39 15.22 -19.44 -1.61
N SER A 40 14.02 -19.99 -1.84
CA SER A 40 12.87 -19.77 -0.97
C SER A 40 12.94 -20.72 0.22
N ASN A 41 13.25 -20.17 1.40
CA ASN A 41 13.01 -20.86 2.66
C ASN A 41 11.48 -20.87 2.91
N LYS A 42 10.78 -21.85 2.34
CA LYS A 42 9.31 -21.99 2.41
C LYS A 42 8.74 -22.10 3.84
N GLY A 43 9.59 -22.19 4.85
CA GLY A 43 9.19 -22.23 6.27
C GLY A 43 9.37 -20.90 7.02
N LEU A 44 9.90 -19.85 6.37
CA LEU A 44 10.09 -18.56 7.01
C LEU A 44 8.85 -17.69 6.78
N LEU A 45 7.79 -17.97 7.53
CA LEU A 45 6.73 -17.02 7.81
C LEU A 45 7.34 -15.91 8.67
N LYS A 46 8.18 -15.05 8.08
CA LYS A 46 8.52 -13.78 8.70
C LYS A 46 7.39 -12.84 8.38
N ASP A 47 6.88 -12.18 9.42
CA ASP A 47 6.02 -11.01 9.24
C ASP A 47 6.67 -10.09 8.19
N PRO A 48 5.89 -9.55 7.24
CA PRO A 48 6.43 -8.65 6.24
C PRO A 48 7.09 -7.46 6.96
N VAL A 49 8.42 -7.41 6.93
CA VAL A 49 9.19 -6.29 7.49
C VAL A 49 9.19 -5.19 6.45
N ILE A 50 8.50 -4.10 6.74
CA ILE A 50 8.56 -2.87 5.95
C ILE A 50 9.85 -2.15 6.33
N ILE A 51 10.65 -1.79 5.32
CA ILE A 51 11.90 -1.05 5.47
C ILE A 51 11.76 0.21 4.62
N LEU A 52 11.92 1.38 5.24
CA LEU A 52 11.94 2.67 4.54
C LEU A 52 13.40 3.10 4.31
N SER A 53 13.63 3.75 3.17
CA SER A 53 14.89 4.43 2.88
C SER A 53 14.58 5.90 2.63
N GLU A 54 15.09 6.76 3.50
CA GLU A 54 14.86 8.20 3.46
C GLU A 54 16.18 8.92 3.74
N ASN A 55 16.60 9.81 2.83
CA ASN A 55 17.85 10.59 2.96
C ASN A 55 19.07 9.73 3.32
N ASP A 56 19.27 8.63 2.58
CA ASP A 56 20.34 7.64 2.80
C ASP A 56 20.29 6.90 4.17
N ASN A 57 19.23 7.10 4.96
CA ASN A 57 19.00 6.37 6.20
C ASN A 57 18.02 5.22 5.98
N ILE A 58 18.32 4.06 6.59
CA ILE A 58 17.48 2.87 6.54
C ILE A 58 16.69 2.78 7.85
N ILE A 59 15.36 2.87 7.75
CA ILE A 59 14.45 2.76 8.88
C ILE A 59 13.78 1.39 8.84
N SER A 60 14.15 0.50 9.76
CA SER A 60 13.62 -0.86 9.85
C SER A 60 12.87 -1.16 11.16
N ASN A 61 12.89 -0.23 12.12
CA ASN A 61 12.10 -0.35 13.36
C ASN A 61 10.63 -0.04 13.05
N GLN A 62 9.71 -0.96 13.38
CA GLN A 62 8.29 -0.83 13.02
C GLN A 62 7.61 0.42 13.61
N ILE A 63 8.01 0.86 14.81
CA ILE A 63 7.45 2.06 15.44
C ILE A 63 7.91 3.30 14.67
N CYS A 64 9.19 3.35 14.28
CA CYS A 64 9.73 4.42 13.46
C CYS A 64 9.07 4.44 12.08
N VAL A 65 8.93 3.29 11.42
CA VAL A 65 8.25 3.16 10.12
C VAL A 65 6.81 3.69 10.20
N ALA A 66 6.05 3.27 11.22
CA ALA A 66 4.68 3.72 11.40
C ALA A 66 4.59 5.24 11.64
N SER A 67 5.50 5.78 12.44
CA SER A 67 5.55 7.22 12.74
C SER A 67 5.87 8.04 11.50
N THR A 68 6.91 7.65 10.74
CA THR A 68 7.31 8.31 9.50
C THR A 68 6.18 8.31 8.45
N LEU A 69 5.51 7.17 8.27
CA LEU A 69 4.37 7.09 7.34
C LEU A 69 3.21 7.96 7.81
N ASN A 70 2.90 7.94 9.11
CA ASN A 70 1.81 8.77 9.66
C ASN A 70 2.10 10.27 9.46
N GLU A 71 3.31 10.71 9.75
CA GLU A 71 3.74 12.09 9.52
C GLU A 71 3.62 12.49 8.04
N PHE A 72 4.09 11.62 7.13
CA PHE A 72 3.95 11.85 5.70
C PHE A 72 2.48 12.03 5.30
N PHE A 73 1.58 11.12 5.69
CA PHE A 73 0.18 11.19 5.26
C PHE A 73 -0.63 12.31 5.91
N VAL A 74 -0.33 12.69 7.16
CA VAL A 74 -0.95 13.86 7.81
C VAL A 74 -0.59 15.14 7.06
N ASN A 75 0.65 15.25 6.59
CA ASN A 75 1.14 16.47 5.94
C ASN A 75 1.01 16.43 4.40
N ALA A 76 0.74 15.28 3.78
CA ALA A 76 0.66 15.12 2.33
C ALA A 76 -0.38 16.04 1.65
N ALA A 77 -1.39 16.51 2.40
CA ALA A 77 -2.42 17.41 1.90
C ALA A 77 -2.21 18.89 2.28
N GLN A 78 -1.19 19.23 3.08
CA GLN A 78 -0.95 20.62 3.47
C GLN A 78 -0.67 21.51 2.24
N ASP A 79 0.13 21.01 1.29
CA ASP A 79 0.47 21.76 0.07
C ASP A 79 -0.70 21.87 -0.92
N ILE A 80 -1.73 21.02 -0.79
CA ILE A 80 -2.90 21.02 -1.69
C ILE A 80 -3.88 22.16 -1.30
N SER A 81 -3.93 22.53 -0.03
CA SER A 81 -4.84 23.58 0.47
C SER A 81 -4.38 25.02 0.20
N SER A 82 -3.13 25.19 -0.23
CA SER A 82 -2.50 26.49 -0.52
C SER A 82 -2.77 27.00 -1.94
N SER A 83 -3.26 26.14 -2.86
CA SER A 83 -3.64 26.63 -4.18
C SER A 83 -4.80 27.62 -4.02
N PRO A 84 -4.63 28.90 -4.39
CA PRO A 84 -5.74 29.83 -4.37
C PRO A 84 -6.84 29.21 -5.23
N ILE A 85 -8.03 29.05 -4.63
CA ILE A 85 -9.24 28.71 -5.36
C ILE A 85 -9.25 29.65 -6.57
N PRO A 86 -9.21 29.14 -7.82
CA PRO A 86 -9.18 30.02 -8.98
C PRO A 86 -10.34 31.01 -8.86
N GLU A 87 -10.05 32.31 -8.90
CA GLU A 87 -11.04 33.38 -8.72
C GLU A 87 -12.23 33.24 -9.71
N ASP A 88 -12.04 32.46 -10.78
CA ASP A 88 -13.03 32.14 -11.81
C ASP A 88 -14.06 31.06 -11.45
N ILE A 89 -13.96 30.35 -10.33
CA ILE A 89 -14.98 29.34 -9.97
C ILE A 89 -16.36 30.01 -9.79
N LEU A 90 -16.42 31.21 -9.20
CA LEU A 90 -17.67 31.92 -9.00
C LEU A 90 -18.31 32.42 -10.31
N ASN A 91 -17.50 32.61 -11.36
CA ASN A 91 -17.95 33.11 -12.66
C ASN A 91 -18.14 32.02 -13.72
N HIS A 92 -17.91 30.75 -13.36
CA HIS A 92 -18.04 29.67 -14.32
C HIS A 92 -19.50 29.51 -14.77
N PRO A 93 -19.80 29.43 -16.09
CA PRO A 93 -21.16 29.41 -16.63
C PRO A 93 -22.03 28.30 -16.02
N ASN A 94 -21.46 27.11 -15.79
CA ASN A 94 -22.19 26.02 -15.14
C ASN A 94 -22.60 26.34 -13.69
N ILE A 95 -21.77 27.07 -12.93
CA ILE A 95 -22.06 27.43 -11.54
C ILE A 95 -23.14 28.52 -11.51
N GLN A 96 -23.08 29.48 -12.42
CA GLN A 96 -24.13 30.50 -12.60
C GLN A 96 -25.49 29.88 -12.95
N THR A 97 -25.53 28.93 -13.89
CA THR A 97 -26.78 28.20 -14.18
C THR A 97 -27.32 27.43 -12.98
N ILE A 98 -26.45 26.88 -12.13
CA ILE A 98 -26.89 26.18 -10.91
C ILE A 98 -27.47 27.17 -9.91
N THR A 99 -26.83 28.32 -9.68
CA THR A 99 -27.35 29.35 -8.78
C THR A 99 -28.66 29.96 -9.28
N ASP A 100 -28.80 30.16 -10.59
CA ASP A 100 -30.01 30.75 -11.19
C ASP A 100 -31.20 29.78 -11.17
N HIS A 101 -30.94 28.47 -11.24
CA HIS A 101 -31.97 27.44 -11.12
C HIS A 101 -32.35 27.10 -9.66
N ILE A 102 -31.58 27.55 -8.68
CA ILE A 102 -31.92 27.45 -7.26
C ILE A 102 -32.79 28.66 -6.88
N ALA A 103 -34.11 28.48 -6.96
CA ALA A 103 -35.10 29.56 -6.76
C ALA A 103 -35.12 30.22 -5.36
N ALA A 104 -34.36 29.68 -4.39
CA ALA A 104 -34.10 30.28 -3.09
C ALA A 104 -32.80 29.69 -2.53
N PRO A 105 -31.91 30.46 -1.89
CA PRO A 105 -30.74 29.89 -1.23
C PRO A 105 -31.24 28.97 -0.12
N THR A 106 -31.20 27.66 -0.37
CA THR A 106 -31.42 26.67 0.68
C THR A 106 -30.25 26.80 1.63
N VAL A 107 -30.47 27.50 2.74
CA VAL A 107 -29.53 27.56 3.85
C VAL A 107 -29.29 26.12 4.29
N PHE A 108 -28.13 25.59 3.92
CA PHE A 108 -27.71 24.27 4.33
C PHE A 108 -26.90 24.44 5.61
N ASP A 109 -27.57 24.29 6.74
CA ASP A 109 -26.95 24.35 8.05
C ASP A 109 -26.56 22.94 8.50
N PHE A 110 -25.28 22.76 8.84
CA PHE A 110 -24.85 21.60 9.58
C PHE A 110 -25.31 21.74 11.03
N SER A 111 -26.20 20.85 11.48
CA SER A 111 -26.48 20.73 12.91
C SER A 111 -25.40 19.88 13.58
N PRO A 112 -24.87 20.32 14.75
CA PRO A 112 -23.88 19.53 15.47
C PRO A 112 -24.52 18.23 15.97
N VAL A 113 -23.89 17.10 15.64
CA VAL A 113 -24.34 15.78 16.08
C VAL A 113 -23.85 15.54 17.51
N THR A 114 -24.78 15.46 18.45
CA THR A 114 -24.50 15.13 19.87
C THR A 114 -24.58 13.62 20.13
N SER A 115 -23.96 13.15 21.20
CA SER A 115 -24.02 11.74 21.62
C SER A 115 -25.45 11.23 21.81
N GLU A 116 -26.33 12.06 22.38
CA GLU A 116 -27.76 11.74 22.55
C GLU A 116 -28.48 11.52 21.21
N SER A 117 -28.09 12.26 20.16
CA SER A 117 -28.66 12.09 18.81
C SER A 117 -28.29 10.74 18.21
N ILE A 118 -27.08 10.25 18.48
CA ILE A 118 -26.59 8.94 18.01
C ILE A 118 -27.32 7.81 18.74
N ASP A 119 -27.48 7.92 20.07
CA ASP A 119 -28.17 6.90 20.87
C ASP A 119 -29.65 6.75 20.48
N THR A 120 -30.30 7.87 20.12
CA THR A 120 -31.68 7.88 19.61
C THR A 120 -31.82 7.19 18.25
N PHE A 121 -30.79 7.27 17.40
CA PHE A 121 -30.75 6.56 16.11
C PHE A 121 -30.52 5.06 16.29
N ILE A 122 -29.59 4.67 17.17
CA ILE A 122 -29.26 3.27 17.44
C ILE A 122 -30.45 2.52 18.05
N SER A 123 -31.21 3.17 18.94
CA SER A 123 -32.40 2.58 19.57
C SER A 123 -33.58 2.40 18.61
N LYS A 124 -33.67 3.17 17.52
CA LYS A 124 -34.69 2.99 16.47
C LYS A 124 -34.36 1.90 15.45
N SER A 125 -33.13 1.38 15.42
CA SER A 125 -32.70 0.33 14.50
C SER A 125 -32.73 -1.09 15.10
N ASN A 126 -33.15 -1.23 16.36
CA ASN A 126 -33.51 -2.52 16.99
C ASN A 126 -35.04 -2.65 17.06
#